data_AF-A0A7U2I123-F1
#
_entry.id   AF-A0A7U2I123-F1
#
_cell.length_a   1.000
_cell.length_b   1.000
_cell.length_c   1.000
_cell.angle_alpha   90.00
_cell.angle_beta   90.00
_cell.angle_gamma   90.00
#
_symmetry.space_group_name_H-M   'P 1'
#
loop_
_entity.id
_entity.type
_entity.pdbx_description
1 polymer ?
#
loop_
_entity_poly.entity_id
_entity_poly.type
_entity_poly.pdbx_seq_one_letter_code
_entity_poly.pdbx_strand_id
1 'polypeptide(L)'
;MGVGAQTEQIAAVPLKAAFPFLRLPRELRDLIYDYALRIDDDRSLRALRIERRNLKYFTPSAAAILLVLHHEYFLVNRQVAREALEVLLKDHTVFLSCGPFVLKSLLEKIEEQNGPGRQWLKWMKKIELDWVTFPNLTHYPPDREEGRDDWYWEQDEQEVDVDYLRGAQYNGHYDEYDHEGGHYDDNFYDPSDATLYPSFQQPPAVQPPDPNDPFGFGGHYPFTDPSRNPNPDEAPSLSREDISTKLDLLVQMEVTPLFTYLASHTFNLTSITIPLYFISRESHHHRSITRPGYTLPLKIRYWVQVCVHALEVLMDATCTLDEVVVRYLPWDIWASMGPADDLSRVANMGVWFDDDMDDEREGEGEAFRAIWSALREKGYRGRMGLKAKIKYIKWDGNVDAFRVGDELEVVFSKED
;
A
#
# COMPACT_ATOMS: atom_id res chain seq x y z
N MET A 1 -47.35 72.36 -0.45
CA MET A 1 -46.09 72.05 0.25
C MET A 1 -46.40 71.01 1.31
N GLY A 2 -45.67 69.89 1.31
CA GLY A 2 -45.84 68.79 2.28
C GLY A 2 -45.82 67.41 1.62
N VAL A 3 -44.75 67.10 0.86
CA VAL A 3 -44.49 65.74 0.38
C VAL A 3 -43.95 64.96 1.57
N GLY A 4 -44.75 64.03 2.09
CA GLY A 4 -44.34 63.12 3.15
C GLY A 4 -43.34 62.10 2.60
N ALA A 5 -42.08 62.23 2.98
CA ALA A 5 -41.05 61.24 2.71
C ALA A 5 -41.32 60.00 3.57
N GLN A 6 -41.84 58.95 2.95
CA GLN A 6 -41.82 57.61 3.53
C GLN A 6 -40.36 57.15 3.54
N THR A 7 -39.79 57.07 4.74
CA THR A 7 -38.49 56.46 4.96
C THR A 7 -38.67 54.95 4.83
N GLU A 8 -38.33 54.41 3.66
CA GLU A 8 -38.19 52.96 3.47
C GLU A 8 -37.12 52.46 4.45
N GLN A 9 -37.58 51.77 5.50
CA GLN A 9 -36.72 50.94 6.33
C GLN A 9 -36.23 49.79 5.45
N ILE A 10 -35.00 49.91 4.98
CA ILE A 10 -34.25 48.80 4.41
C ILE A 10 -34.15 47.75 5.51
N ALA A 11 -35.00 46.71 5.42
CA ALA A 11 -34.95 45.57 6.29
C ALA A 11 -33.55 44.96 6.19
N ALA A 12 -32.77 45.09 7.27
CA ALA A 12 -31.48 44.45 7.39
C ALA A 12 -31.68 42.94 7.22
N VAL A 13 -31.23 42.40 6.09
CA VAL A 13 -31.16 40.96 5.86
C VAL A 13 -30.38 40.37 7.03
N PRO A 14 -30.94 39.41 7.79
CA PRO A 14 -30.24 38.83 8.92
C PRO A 14 -28.96 38.20 8.38
N LEU A 15 -27.81 38.74 8.76
CA LEU A 15 -26.51 38.12 8.55
C LEU A 15 -26.64 36.69 9.05
N LYS A 16 -26.65 35.72 8.13
CA LYS A 16 -26.60 34.29 8.47
C LYS A 16 -25.54 34.14 9.55
N ALA A 17 -25.94 33.71 10.74
CA ALA A 17 -25.04 33.61 11.87
C ALA A 17 -23.84 32.75 11.46
N ALA A 18 -22.68 33.40 11.24
CA ALA A 18 -21.46 32.69 10.87
C ALA A 18 -21.15 31.66 11.96
N PHE A 19 -20.82 30.43 11.54
CA PHE A 19 -20.44 29.33 12.42
C PHE A 19 -19.43 29.85 13.46
N PRO A 20 -19.72 29.76 14.78
CA PRO A 20 -18.96 30.48 15.81
C PRO A 20 -17.45 30.27 15.75
N PHE A 21 -17.01 29.06 15.39
CA PHE A 21 -15.61 28.72 15.20
C PHE A 21 -14.91 29.57 14.12
N LEU A 22 -15.60 29.90 13.01
CA LEU A 22 -15.06 30.75 11.94
C LEU A 22 -14.92 32.22 12.34
N ARG A 23 -15.41 32.61 13.52
CA ARG A 23 -15.17 33.95 14.09
C ARG A 23 -13.80 34.08 14.76
N LEU A 24 -13.14 32.97 15.05
CA LEU A 24 -11.77 32.98 15.56
C LEU A 24 -10.82 33.51 14.47
N PRO A 25 -9.68 34.13 14.81
CA PRO A 25 -8.59 34.38 13.86
C PRO A 25 -8.10 33.09 13.19
N ARG A 26 -7.58 33.20 11.95
CA ARG A 26 -7.11 32.04 11.16
C ARG A 26 -6.03 31.27 11.91
N GLU A 27 -5.13 32.00 12.54
CA GLU A 27 -3.97 31.49 13.27
C GLU A 27 -4.39 30.62 14.46
N LEU A 28 -5.44 31.02 15.18
CA LEU A 28 -5.97 30.20 16.28
C LEU A 28 -6.67 28.93 15.77
N ARG A 29 -7.32 29.00 14.59
CA ARG A 29 -7.92 27.81 13.98
C ARG A 29 -6.84 26.83 13.51
N ASP A 30 -5.73 27.32 12.96
CA ASP A 30 -4.61 26.48 12.52
C ASP A 30 -3.99 25.71 13.69
N LEU A 31 -3.82 26.35 14.85
CA LEU A 31 -3.38 25.65 16.07
C LEU A 31 -4.36 24.56 16.52
N ILE A 32 -5.66 24.79 16.34
CA ILE A 32 -6.69 23.80 16.68
C ILE A 32 -6.66 22.63 15.69
N TYR A 33 -6.50 22.89 14.40
CA TYR A 33 -6.35 21.85 13.39
C TYR A 33 -5.09 21.01 13.62
N ASP A 34 -3.94 21.66 13.83
CA ASP A 34 -2.67 20.99 14.13
C ASP A 34 -2.78 20.11 15.36
N TYR A 35 -3.40 20.60 16.44
CA TYR A 35 -3.63 19.79 17.63
C TYR A 35 -4.54 18.59 17.34
N ALA A 36 -5.68 18.80 16.68
CA ALA A 36 -6.64 17.73 16.40
C ALA A 36 -6.13 16.70 15.37
N LEU A 37 -5.19 17.08 14.52
CA LEU A 37 -4.51 16.18 13.57
C LEU A 37 -3.35 15.40 14.22
N ARG A 38 -2.90 15.77 15.43
CA ARG A 38 -1.90 15.03 16.21
C ARG A 38 -2.50 14.01 17.17
N ILE A 39 -3.82 14.02 17.34
CA ILE A 39 -4.49 13.02 18.17
C ILE A 39 -4.42 11.71 17.40
N ASP A 40 -3.83 10.70 18.03
CA ASP A 40 -3.74 9.37 17.45
C ASP A 40 -5.16 8.83 17.20
N ASP A 41 -5.34 8.17 16.05
CA ASP A 41 -6.61 7.53 15.74
C ASP A 41 -6.67 6.17 16.45
N ASP A 42 -7.60 6.04 17.41
CA ASP A 42 -7.80 4.81 18.17
C ASP A 42 -8.40 3.68 17.33
N ARG A 43 -8.83 3.95 16.09
CA ARG A 43 -9.35 2.92 15.19
C ARG A 43 -8.21 2.03 14.70
N SER A 44 -8.47 0.72 14.60
CA SER A 44 -7.50 -0.21 14.02
C SER A 44 -7.04 0.24 12.63
N LEU A 45 -5.79 0.00 12.24
CA LEU A 45 -5.28 0.28 10.88
C LEU A 45 -6.19 -0.30 9.77
N ARG A 46 -6.87 -1.42 10.07
CA ARG A 46 -7.87 -2.04 9.21
C ARG A 46 -9.11 -1.17 8.93
N ALA A 47 -9.44 -0.25 9.83
CA ALA A 47 -10.56 0.68 9.67
C ALA A 47 -10.21 1.90 8.81
N LEU A 48 -8.91 2.17 8.59
CA LEU A 48 -8.42 3.33 7.85
C LEU A 48 -8.18 3.04 6.35
N ARG A 49 -8.69 1.91 5.85
CA ARG A 49 -8.50 1.45 4.47
C ARG A 49 -9.16 2.40 3.46
N ILE A 50 -8.47 2.68 2.37
CA ILE A 50 -9.03 3.34 1.19
C ILE A 50 -9.24 2.25 0.14
N GLU A 51 -10.50 1.95 -0.14
CA GLU A 51 -10.85 0.85 -1.02
C GLU A 51 -11.11 1.33 -2.45
N ARG A 52 -11.00 0.40 -3.41
CA ARG A 52 -11.21 0.69 -4.82
C ARG A 52 -12.62 1.20 -5.12
N ARG A 53 -13.62 0.73 -4.36
CA ARG A 53 -15.01 1.24 -4.41
C ARG A 53 -15.13 2.74 -4.08
N ASN A 54 -14.25 3.27 -3.24
CA ASN A 54 -14.25 4.70 -2.93
C ASN A 54 -13.99 5.53 -4.19
N LEU A 55 -13.24 4.99 -5.16
CA LEU A 55 -12.90 5.70 -6.39
C LEU A 55 -14.11 5.90 -7.31
N LYS A 56 -15.12 5.02 -7.31
CA LYS A 56 -16.24 5.07 -8.27
C LYS A 56 -17.00 6.39 -8.25
N TYR A 57 -17.24 6.90 -7.04
CA TYR A 57 -17.99 8.14 -6.82
C TYR A 57 -17.12 9.26 -6.25
N PHE A 58 -15.79 9.08 -6.26
CA PHE A 58 -14.89 10.08 -5.74
C PHE A 58 -14.86 11.31 -6.65
N THR A 59 -15.42 12.41 -6.15
CA THR A 59 -15.26 13.74 -6.74
C THR A 59 -14.32 14.57 -5.85
N PRO A 60 -13.18 15.05 -6.39
CA PRO A 60 -12.15 15.68 -5.57
C PRO A 60 -12.67 16.97 -4.94
N SER A 61 -12.69 17.01 -3.61
CA SER A 61 -13.00 18.18 -2.81
C SER A 61 -12.31 18.06 -1.46
N ALA A 62 -12.08 19.18 -0.75
CA ALA A 62 -11.42 19.11 0.55
C ALA A 62 -12.14 18.20 1.55
N ALA A 63 -13.48 18.22 1.53
CA ALA A 63 -14.30 17.34 2.35
C ALA A 63 -14.18 15.87 1.92
N ALA A 64 -14.19 15.57 0.62
CA ALA A 64 -14.05 14.20 0.13
C ALA A 64 -12.66 13.62 0.43
N ILE A 65 -11.61 14.43 0.32
CA ILE A 65 -10.24 14.01 0.65
C ILE A 65 -10.14 13.73 2.15
N LEU A 66 -10.60 14.64 3.02
CA LEU A 66 -10.60 14.41 4.46
C LEU A 66 -11.44 13.21 4.87
N LEU A 67 -12.58 12.97 4.20
CA LEU A 67 -13.41 11.79 4.45
C LEU A 67 -12.67 10.49 4.09
N VAL A 68 -11.99 10.44 2.95
CA VAL A 68 -11.21 9.26 2.52
C VAL A 68 -10.00 9.03 3.42
N LEU A 69 -9.42 10.11 3.97
CA LEU A 69 -8.36 10.06 4.96
C LEU A 69 -8.89 9.89 6.39
N HIS A 70 -10.18 9.57 6.56
CA HIS A 70 -10.82 9.28 7.85
C HIS A 70 -10.77 10.44 8.87
N HIS A 71 -10.67 11.68 8.42
CA HIS A 71 -10.76 12.88 9.26
C HIS A 71 -12.18 13.47 9.26
N GLU A 72 -13.19 12.65 9.60
CA GLU A 72 -14.60 13.04 9.42
C GLU A 72 -15.03 14.18 10.37
N TYR A 73 -14.31 14.34 11.48
CA TYR A 73 -14.56 15.37 12.48
C TYR A 73 -14.37 16.81 11.96
N PHE A 74 -13.67 17.01 10.83
CA PHE A 74 -13.57 18.32 10.18
C PHE A 74 -14.68 18.62 9.16
N LEU A 75 -15.59 17.66 8.90
CA LEU A 75 -16.65 17.77 7.89
C LEU A 75 -17.87 18.59 8.37
N VAL A 76 -17.63 19.55 9.25
CA VAL A 76 -18.67 20.41 9.84
C VAL A 76 -19.00 21.60 8.92
N ASN A 77 -18.02 22.06 8.14
CA ASN A 77 -18.16 23.21 7.26
C ASN A 77 -17.14 23.15 6.11
N ARG A 78 -17.51 23.65 4.92
CA ARG A 78 -16.63 23.67 3.73
C ARG A 78 -15.33 24.45 3.95
N GLN A 79 -15.39 25.58 4.65
CA GLN A 79 -14.21 26.38 4.97
C GLN A 79 -13.31 25.62 5.95
N VAL A 80 -13.89 25.04 7.01
CA VAL A 80 -13.16 24.22 7.97
C VAL A 80 -12.44 23.06 7.28
N ALA A 81 -13.13 22.32 6.40
CA ALA A 81 -12.53 21.22 5.65
C ALA A 81 -11.35 21.68 4.76
N ARG A 82 -11.49 22.82 4.06
CA ARG A 82 -10.40 23.36 3.22
C ARG A 82 -9.19 23.78 4.06
N GLU A 83 -9.47 24.44 5.17
CA GLU A 83 -8.48 24.96 6.09
C GLU A 83 -7.72 23.83 6.81
N ALA A 84 -8.42 22.80 7.29
CA ALA A 84 -7.84 21.63 7.93
C ALA A 84 -7.03 20.77 6.94
N LEU A 85 -7.52 20.60 5.70
CA LEU A 85 -6.77 19.88 4.66
C LEU A 85 -5.45 20.59 4.34
N GLU A 86 -5.43 21.92 4.32
CA GLU A 86 -4.20 22.69 4.12
C GLU A 86 -3.17 22.41 5.22
N VAL A 87 -3.59 22.39 6.49
CA VAL A 87 -2.72 22.08 7.64
C VAL A 87 -2.24 20.63 7.55
N LEU A 88 -3.14 19.66 7.33
CA LEU A 88 -2.82 18.24 7.18
C LEU A 88 -1.71 18.01 6.16
N LEU A 89 -1.88 18.54 4.93
CA LEU A 89 -0.93 18.26 3.85
C LEU A 89 0.43 18.93 4.09
N LYS A 90 0.46 20.13 4.68
CA LYS A 90 1.70 20.90 4.86
C LYS A 90 2.55 20.44 6.04
N ASP A 91 1.91 20.05 7.14
CA ASP A 91 2.55 19.96 8.45
C ASP A 91 2.52 18.53 9.04
N HIS A 92 1.67 17.64 8.53
CA HIS A 92 1.51 16.27 9.04
C HIS A 92 1.91 15.22 7.99
N THR A 93 2.08 13.98 8.47
CA THR A 93 2.25 12.80 7.62
C THR A 93 0.89 12.28 7.21
N VAL A 94 0.63 12.18 5.91
CA VAL A 94 -0.63 11.65 5.38
C VAL A 94 -0.56 10.13 5.35
N PHE A 95 -1.37 9.46 6.16
CA PHE A 95 -1.49 8.02 6.16
C PHE A 95 -2.38 7.54 5.01
N LEU A 96 -1.87 6.63 4.19
CA LEU A 96 -2.50 6.14 2.97
C LEU A 96 -2.56 4.61 3.01
N SER A 97 -3.65 4.08 3.54
CA SER A 97 -3.85 2.63 3.63
C SER A 97 -4.56 2.06 2.41
N CYS A 98 -3.82 1.86 1.31
CA CYS A 98 -4.37 1.27 0.09
C CYS A 98 -3.30 0.71 -0.84
N GLY A 99 -3.76 -0.04 -1.84
CA GLY A 99 -2.89 -0.58 -2.88
C GLY A 99 -2.36 0.48 -3.84
N PRO A 100 -1.25 0.19 -4.54
CA PRO A 100 -0.57 1.14 -5.41
C PRO A 100 -1.45 1.63 -6.55
N PHE A 101 -2.27 0.77 -7.16
CA PHE A 101 -3.24 1.21 -8.15
C PHE A 101 -4.28 2.19 -7.57
N VAL A 102 -4.86 1.87 -6.40
CA VAL A 102 -5.90 2.69 -5.77
C VAL A 102 -5.32 4.04 -5.41
N LEU A 103 -4.13 4.05 -4.82
CA LEU A 103 -3.42 5.26 -4.45
C LEU A 103 -3.13 6.14 -5.67
N LYS A 104 -2.53 5.56 -6.72
CA LYS A 104 -2.21 6.30 -7.95
C LYS A 104 -3.48 6.90 -8.57
N SER A 105 -4.53 6.09 -8.71
CA SER A 105 -5.81 6.53 -9.28
C SER A 105 -6.47 7.64 -8.45
N LEU A 106 -6.41 7.54 -7.12
CA LEU A 106 -6.92 8.58 -6.21
C LEU A 106 -6.18 9.90 -6.42
N LEU A 107 -4.84 9.86 -6.43
CA LEU A 107 -4.01 11.05 -6.59
C LEU A 107 -4.19 11.68 -7.98
N GLU A 108 -4.28 10.87 -9.04
CA GLU A 108 -4.57 11.35 -10.41
C GLU A 108 -5.94 12.03 -10.51
N LYS A 109 -6.96 11.50 -9.83
CA LYS A 109 -8.28 12.15 -9.71
C LYS A 109 -8.20 13.47 -8.95
N ILE A 110 -7.38 13.55 -7.90
CA ILE A 110 -7.17 14.82 -7.19
C ILE A 110 -6.46 15.84 -8.10
N GLU A 111 -5.55 15.41 -8.98
CA GLU A 111 -4.79 16.32 -9.85
C GLU A 111 -5.64 17.06 -10.90
N GLU A 112 -6.87 16.59 -11.19
CA GLU A 112 -7.81 17.09 -12.22
C GLU A 112 -7.52 18.50 -12.79
N GLN A 113 -7.43 18.58 -14.13
CA GLN A 113 -6.91 19.76 -14.85
C GLN A 113 -7.67 21.05 -14.48
N ASN A 114 -6.92 22.03 -13.98
CA ASN A 114 -7.35 23.38 -13.58
C ASN A 114 -8.07 23.53 -12.21
N GLY A 115 -8.04 22.51 -11.36
CA GLY A 115 -8.55 22.57 -9.99
C GLY A 115 -7.53 23.03 -8.92
N PRO A 116 -7.98 23.30 -7.68
CA PRO A 116 -7.09 23.49 -6.53
C PRO A 116 -6.32 22.22 -6.14
N GLY A 117 -6.67 21.07 -6.71
CA GLY A 117 -6.08 19.77 -6.38
C GLY A 117 -4.58 19.68 -6.62
N ARG A 118 -4.06 20.25 -7.72
CA ARG A 118 -2.59 20.36 -7.93
C ARG A 118 -1.88 21.09 -6.79
N GLN A 119 -2.52 22.13 -6.25
CA GLN A 119 -1.94 22.88 -5.13
C GLN A 119 -1.95 22.06 -3.84
N TRP A 120 -2.99 21.24 -3.63
CA TRP A 120 -3.06 20.30 -2.51
C TRP A 120 -1.96 19.24 -2.61
N LEU A 121 -1.79 18.59 -3.77
CA LEU A 121 -0.73 17.60 -3.98
C LEU A 121 0.67 18.19 -3.79
N LYS A 122 0.88 19.45 -4.20
CA LYS A 122 2.14 20.18 -3.93
C LYS A 122 2.38 20.51 -2.46
N TRP A 123 1.32 20.61 -1.65
CA TRP A 123 1.46 20.82 -0.22
C TRP A 123 1.83 19.54 0.52
N MET A 124 1.45 18.37 -0.01
CA MET A 124 1.76 17.07 0.58
C MET A 124 3.28 16.83 0.59
N LYS A 125 3.88 16.92 1.77
CA LYS A 125 5.32 16.73 1.96
C LYS A 125 5.68 15.35 2.51
N LYS A 126 4.83 14.78 3.35
CA LYS A 126 5.10 13.54 4.07
C LYS A 126 3.96 12.56 3.90
N ILE A 127 4.29 11.33 3.53
CA ILE A 127 3.30 10.25 3.40
C ILE A 127 3.76 9.01 4.15
N GLU A 128 2.79 8.24 4.66
CA GLU A 128 2.97 6.90 5.20
C GLU A 128 2.11 5.93 4.41
N LEU A 129 2.74 4.90 3.84
CA LEU A 129 2.08 3.92 2.98
C LEU A 129 1.85 2.63 3.77
N ASP A 130 0.63 2.11 3.80
CA ASP A 130 0.37 0.79 4.39
C ASP A 130 -0.72 0.01 3.64
N TRP A 131 -0.32 -0.97 2.83
CA TRP A 131 -1.23 -1.88 2.18
C TRP A 131 -1.61 -3.06 3.07
N VAL A 132 -2.67 -2.86 3.84
CA VAL A 132 -3.18 -3.88 4.77
C VAL A 132 -3.73 -5.09 4.01
N THR A 133 -4.54 -4.87 2.96
CA THR A 133 -5.22 -5.90 2.16
C THR A 133 -4.44 -6.25 0.90
N PHE A 134 -3.43 -7.11 1.03
CA PHE A 134 -2.64 -7.57 -0.11
C PHE A 134 -3.52 -8.38 -1.08
N PRO A 135 -3.45 -8.14 -2.40
CA PRO A 135 -4.35 -8.77 -3.36
C PRO A 135 -3.98 -10.23 -3.49
N ASN A 136 -4.97 -11.05 -3.82
CA ASN A 136 -4.72 -12.42 -4.16
C ASN A 136 -3.94 -12.53 -5.48
N LEU A 137 -2.65 -12.88 -5.39
CA LEU A 137 -1.83 -13.05 -6.58
C LEU A 137 -2.24 -14.27 -7.40
N THR A 138 -2.98 -15.25 -6.85
CA THR A 138 -3.48 -16.36 -7.66
C THR A 138 -4.38 -15.88 -8.79
N HIS A 139 -5.08 -14.76 -8.58
CA HIS A 139 -6.02 -14.15 -9.52
C HIS A 139 -5.48 -12.86 -10.15
N TYR A 140 -4.17 -12.63 -10.08
CA TYR A 140 -3.53 -11.47 -10.70
C TYR A 140 -2.94 -11.81 -12.09
N PRO A 141 -3.12 -10.96 -13.13
CA PRO A 141 -4.04 -9.81 -13.14
C PRO A 141 -5.50 -10.30 -13.11
N PRO A 142 -6.44 -9.51 -12.58
CA PRO A 142 -7.85 -9.90 -12.49
C PRO A 142 -8.35 -10.28 -13.89
N ASP A 143 -8.81 -11.53 -14.02
CA ASP A 143 -9.12 -12.15 -15.30
C ASP A 143 -10.34 -11.48 -15.94
N ARG A 144 -10.18 -10.99 -17.16
CA ARG A 144 -11.15 -10.07 -17.82
C ARG A 144 -11.97 -10.71 -18.92
N GLU A 145 -11.63 -11.91 -19.36
CA GLU A 145 -12.07 -12.37 -20.68
C GLU A 145 -13.48 -12.98 -20.72
N GLU A 146 -14.10 -13.31 -19.58
CA GLU A 146 -15.34 -14.11 -19.63
C GLU A 146 -16.54 -13.63 -18.82
N GLY A 147 -16.52 -12.44 -18.21
CA GLY A 147 -17.70 -11.96 -17.47
C GLY A 147 -18.25 -13.01 -16.50
N ARG A 148 -17.36 -13.80 -15.87
CA ARG A 148 -17.75 -14.79 -14.87
C ARG A 148 -18.23 -14.01 -13.66
N ASP A 149 -19.55 -13.95 -13.51
CA ASP A 149 -20.21 -13.35 -12.35
C ASP A 149 -19.63 -13.88 -11.04
N ASP A 150 -19.57 -13.00 -10.04
CA ASP A 150 -19.12 -13.23 -8.66
C ASP A 150 -19.67 -14.54 -8.02
N TRP A 151 -20.78 -15.07 -8.57
CA TRP A 151 -21.52 -16.25 -8.12
C TRP A 151 -20.90 -17.60 -8.51
N TYR A 152 -19.94 -17.64 -9.45
CA TYR A 152 -19.29 -18.89 -9.84
C TYR A 152 -18.35 -19.44 -8.75
N TRP A 153 -17.93 -18.59 -7.81
CA TRP A 153 -16.86 -18.89 -6.85
C TRP A 153 -17.36 -19.17 -5.42
N GLU A 154 -18.62 -18.85 -5.11
CA GLU A 154 -19.28 -19.26 -3.85
C GLU A 154 -19.73 -20.74 -3.85
N GLN A 155 -19.57 -21.46 -4.97
CA GLN A 155 -20.01 -22.86 -5.14
C GLN A 155 -18.91 -23.92 -5.03
N ASP A 156 -17.73 -23.60 -4.51
CA ASP A 156 -16.81 -24.63 -4.07
C ASP A 156 -17.27 -25.18 -2.71
N GLU A 157 -18.25 -26.10 -2.73
CA GLU A 157 -18.74 -26.88 -1.56
C GLU A 157 -17.66 -27.82 -0.96
N GLN A 158 -16.38 -27.57 -1.23
CA GLN A 158 -15.26 -28.25 -0.61
C GLN A 158 -14.31 -27.22 0.01
N GLU A 159 -14.66 -26.76 1.21
CA GLU A 159 -13.65 -26.52 2.23
C GLU A 159 -12.92 -27.85 2.44
N VAL A 160 -11.83 -28.07 1.70
CA VAL A 160 -10.91 -29.14 2.01
C VAL A 160 -10.23 -28.73 3.31
N ASP A 161 -10.76 -29.28 4.41
CA ASP A 161 -10.17 -29.18 5.74
C ASP A 161 -8.79 -29.88 5.69
N VAL A 162 -7.77 -29.13 5.29
CA VAL A 162 -6.39 -29.60 5.10
C VAL A 162 -5.81 -30.14 6.43
N ASP A 163 -6.46 -29.80 7.54
CA ASP A 163 -6.16 -30.22 8.91
C ASP A 163 -6.48 -31.70 9.16
N TYR A 164 -7.40 -32.29 8.37
CA TYR A 164 -7.81 -33.68 8.56
C TYR A 164 -6.89 -34.71 7.87
N LEU A 165 -6.05 -34.29 6.92
CA LEU A 165 -5.22 -35.20 6.08
C LEU A 165 -3.74 -35.29 6.48
N ARG A 166 -3.22 -34.36 7.28
CA ARG A 166 -1.85 -34.42 7.79
C ARG A 166 -1.85 -34.21 9.29
N GLY A 167 -1.61 -35.27 10.05
CA GLY A 167 -1.43 -35.24 11.51
C GLY A 167 -0.18 -34.47 11.96
N ALA A 168 -0.07 -33.20 11.58
CA ALA A 168 0.98 -32.26 11.98
C ALA A 168 0.43 -31.34 13.08
N GLN A 169 1.06 -31.37 14.25
CA GLN A 169 0.63 -30.62 15.44
C GLN A 169 0.99 -29.12 15.40
N TYR A 170 1.13 -28.49 14.23
CA TYR A 170 1.45 -27.06 14.14
C TYR A 170 0.97 -26.42 12.81
N ASN A 171 -0.23 -25.85 12.84
CA ASN A 171 -0.84 -25.03 11.79
C ASN A 171 -0.78 -23.54 12.19
N GLY A 172 0.41 -22.93 12.06
CA GLY A 172 0.56 -21.50 12.24
C GLY A 172 0.32 -20.76 10.92
N HIS A 173 -0.74 -19.94 10.90
CA HIS A 173 -1.22 -18.95 9.92
C HIS A 173 -0.16 -18.18 9.10
N TYR A 174 0.58 -18.86 8.22
CA TYR A 174 1.48 -18.26 7.23
C TYR A 174 1.22 -18.83 5.84
N ASP A 175 -0.02 -19.19 5.53
CA ASP A 175 -0.31 -19.59 4.17
C ASP A 175 -0.15 -18.37 3.25
N GLU A 176 0.48 -18.61 2.11
CA GLU A 176 0.62 -17.62 1.04
C GLU A 176 -0.73 -17.26 0.40
N TYR A 177 -1.79 -17.86 0.94
CA TYR A 177 -3.19 -17.78 0.58
C TYR A 177 -4.06 -17.19 1.72
N ASP A 178 -3.46 -16.69 2.82
CA ASP A 178 -4.17 -15.94 3.87
C ASP A 178 -4.57 -14.57 3.31
N HIS A 179 -5.58 -14.56 2.46
CA HIS A 179 -6.40 -13.38 2.25
C HIS A 179 -7.18 -13.24 3.55
N GLU A 180 -6.98 -12.13 4.29
CA GLU A 180 -7.64 -11.91 5.58
C GLU A 180 -9.18 -12.03 5.45
N GLY A 181 -9.71 -13.24 5.63
CA GLY A 181 -11.13 -13.58 5.69
C GLY A 181 -11.86 -13.69 4.35
N GLY A 182 -12.84 -14.60 4.28
CA GLY A 182 -13.73 -14.84 3.13
C GLY A 182 -14.70 -13.70 2.79
N HIS A 183 -14.36 -12.44 3.09
CA HIS A 183 -15.25 -11.29 2.94
C HIS A 183 -14.63 -10.06 2.23
N TYR A 184 -13.34 -10.05 1.89
CA TYR A 184 -12.78 -8.92 1.13
C TYR A 184 -11.56 -9.31 0.27
N ASP A 185 -11.73 -9.23 -1.05
CA ASP A 185 -10.64 -9.33 -2.02
C ASP A 185 -10.78 -8.19 -3.06
N ASP A 186 -9.73 -7.36 -3.17
CA ASP A 186 -9.65 -6.19 -4.07
C ASP A 186 -9.66 -6.60 -5.56
N ASN A 187 -9.53 -7.90 -5.83
CA ASN A 187 -9.65 -8.51 -7.16
C ASN A 187 -11.10 -8.83 -7.58
N PHE A 188 -12.05 -8.86 -6.65
CA PHE A 188 -13.45 -9.23 -6.92
C PHE A 188 -14.34 -7.99 -7.00
N TYR A 189 -14.34 -7.34 -8.18
CA TYR A 189 -15.37 -6.37 -8.54
C TYR A 189 -15.90 -6.63 -9.95
N ASP A 190 -17.21 -6.42 -10.09
CA ASP A 190 -18.00 -6.56 -11.31
C ASP A 190 -17.28 -6.03 -12.58
N PRO A 191 -17.15 -6.87 -13.63
CA PRO A 191 -16.49 -6.53 -14.89
C PRO A 191 -17.15 -5.37 -15.66
N SER A 192 -18.36 -4.95 -15.27
CA SER A 192 -19.08 -3.83 -15.89
C SER A 192 -18.45 -2.45 -15.61
N ASP A 193 -17.55 -2.31 -14.64
CA ASP A 193 -16.89 -1.03 -14.30
C ASP A 193 -15.39 -1.04 -14.66
N ALA A 194 -15.09 -1.24 -15.94
CA ALA A 194 -13.74 -1.32 -16.49
C ALA A 194 -12.83 -0.11 -16.18
N THR A 195 -13.40 1.02 -15.73
CA THR A 195 -12.66 2.23 -15.33
C THR A 195 -11.91 2.07 -14.00
N LEU A 196 -12.32 1.11 -13.18
CA LEU A 196 -11.71 0.87 -11.87
C LEU A 196 -10.52 -0.07 -11.94
N TYR A 197 -10.17 -0.60 -13.11
CA TYR A 197 -9.11 -1.58 -13.31
C TYR A 197 -8.09 -1.12 -14.37
N PRO A 198 -6.78 -1.42 -14.22
CA PRO A 198 -5.79 -1.15 -15.27
C PRO A 198 -6.17 -1.82 -16.59
N SER A 199 -6.04 -1.14 -17.73
CA SER A 199 -6.18 -1.78 -19.03
C SER A 199 -5.00 -2.72 -19.31
N PHE A 200 -5.12 -3.99 -18.95
CA PHE A 200 -4.11 -5.01 -19.22
C PHE A 200 -4.16 -5.44 -20.69
N GLN A 201 -3.70 -4.59 -21.62
CA GLN A 201 -3.37 -5.07 -22.95
C GLN A 201 -2.01 -5.74 -22.87
N GLN A 202 -1.99 -7.07 -22.78
CA GLN A 202 -0.78 -7.81 -23.10
C GLN A 202 -0.39 -7.41 -24.54
N PRO A 203 0.89 -7.07 -24.81
CA PRO A 203 1.34 -7.02 -26.19
C PRO A 203 1.04 -8.40 -26.80
N PRO A 204 0.35 -8.48 -27.95
CA PRO A 204 0.01 -9.78 -28.52
C PRO A 204 1.32 -10.55 -28.68
N ALA A 205 1.39 -11.74 -28.08
CA ALA A 205 2.50 -12.63 -28.31
C ALA A 205 2.53 -12.88 -29.83
N VAL A 206 3.50 -12.29 -30.51
CA VAL A 206 3.72 -12.50 -31.94
C VAL A 206 4.30 -13.90 -32.07
N GLN A 207 3.43 -14.92 -32.01
CA GLN A 207 3.80 -16.24 -32.48
C GLN A 207 3.98 -16.14 -34.01
N PRO A 208 5.11 -16.61 -34.55
CA PRO A 208 5.26 -16.67 -35.99
C PRO A 208 4.13 -17.56 -36.55
N PRO A 209 3.45 -17.14 -37.65
CA PRO A 209 2.33 -17.91 -38.20
C PRO A 209 2.82 -19.30 -38.60
N ASP A 210 2.15 -20.34 -38.09
CA ASP A 210 2.42 -21.72 -38.49
C ASP A 210 2.17 -21.85 -40.00
N PRO A 211 3.19 -22.22 -40.81
CA PRO A 211 3.05 -22.34 -42.25
C PRO A 211 2.01 -23.41 -42.68
N ASN A 212 1.54 -24.26 -41.77
CA ASN A 212 0.52 -25.27 -42.03
C ASN A 212 -0.91 -24.87 -41.60
N ASP A 213 -1.11 -23.71 -40.98
CA ASP A 213 -2.44 -23.19 -40.64
C ASP A 213 -2.67 -21.78 -41.23
N PRO A 214 -2.93 -21.69 -42.54
CA PRO A 214 -3.08 -20.41 -43.23
C PRO A 214 -4.34 -19.62 -42.83
N PHE A 215 -5.24 -20.21 -42.04
CA PHE A 215 -6.49 -19.57 -41.60
C PHE A 215 -6.62 -19.44 -40.07
N GLY A 216 -5.69 -20.00 -39.28
CA GLY A 216 -5.61 -19.80 -37.83
C GLY A 216 -6.66 -20.55 -37.00
N PHE A 217 -7.21 -21.66 -37.51
CA PHE A 217 -8.27 -22.42 -36.83
C PHE A 217 -7.76 -23.63 -36.03
N GLY A 218 -6.50 -24.05 -36.21
CA GLY A 218 -5.94 -25.23 -35.55
C GLY A 218 -5.74 -25.07 -34.05
N GLY A 219 -5.61 -23.83 -33.57
CA GLY A 219 -5.47 -23.50 -32.14
C GLY A 219 -6.79 -23.17 -31.41
N HIS A 220 -7.91 -23.05 -32.13
CA HIS A 220 -9.20 -22.67 -31.53
C HIS A 220 -10.14 -23.88 -31.44
N TYR A 221 -10.01 -24.64 -30.34
CA TYR A 221 -11.07 -25.52 -29.86
C TYR A 221 -11.52 -25.02 -28.48
N PRO A 222 -12.67 -24.31 -28.37
CA PRO A 222 -13.14 -23.76 -27.10
C PRO A 222 -13.90 -24.78 -26.24
N PHE A 223 -13.94 -26.04 -26.64
CA PHE A 223 -14.59 -27.12 -25.89
C PHE A 223 -13.57 -28.21 -25.60
N THR A 224 -13.07 -28.21 -24.36
CA THR A 224 -12.35 -29.31 -23.75
C THR A 224 -13.17 -30.59 -23.87
N ASP A 225 -12.51 -31.70 -24.21
CA ASP A 225 -13.11 -33.03 -24.38
C ASP A 225 -14.02 -33.40 -23.16
N PRO A 226 -15.32 -33.64 -23.35
CA PRO A 226 -16.27 -33.91 -22.26
C PRO A 226 -16.05 -35.25 -21.55
N SER A 227 -15.07 -36.05 -22.00
CA SER A 227 -14.62 -37.25 -21.29
C SER A 227 -13.53 -36.99 -20.24
N ARG A 228 -12.97 -35.78 -20.21
CA ARG A 228 -11.98 -35.37 -19.21
C ARG A 228 -12.72 -34.85 -17.98
N ASN A 229 -13.01 -35.74 -17.04
CA ASN A 229 -13.32 -35.32 -15.67
C ASN A 229 -12.16 -34.43 -15.20
N PRO A 230 -12.39 -33.16 -14.82
CA PRO A 230 -11.34 -32.38 -14.19
C PRO A 230 -10.96 -33.15 -12.92
N ASN A 231 -9.74 -33.65 -12.90
CA ASN A 231 -9.18 -34.19 -11.67
C ASN A 231 -9.19 -33.02 -10.66
N PRO A 232 -9.67 -33.19 -9.42
CA PRO A 232 -9.50 -32.16 -8.39
C PRO A 232 -8.02 -31.80 -8.17
N ASP A 233 -7.11 -32.70 -8.56
CA ASP A 233 -5.66 -32.50 -8.60
C ASP A 233 -5.15 -31.71 -9.83
N GLU A 234 -6.02 -31.37 -10.78
CA GLU A 234 -5.75 -30.50 -11.96
C GLU A 234 -6.32 -29.07 -11.76
N ALA A 235 -6.80 -28.68 -10.57
CA ALA A 235 -6.77 -27.27 -10.21
C ALA A 235 -5.30 -26.83 -10.33
N PRO A 236 -4.96 -25.75 -11.05
CA PRO A 236 -3.56 -25.39 -11.25
C PRO A 236 -2.98 -25.10 -9.86
N SER A 237 -2.22 -26.05 -9.33
CA SER A 237 -1.32 -25.80 -8.21
C SER A 237 -0.34 -24.78 -8.76
N LEU A 238 -0.63 -23.49 -8.56
CA LEU A 238 0.20 -22.39 -9.03
C LEU A 238 1.62 -22.70 -8.59
N SER A 239 2.50 -22.87 -9.56
CA SER A 239 3.89 -23.16 -9.25
C SER A 239 4.46 -21.94 -8.53
N ARG A 240 5.45 -22.14 -7.66
CA ARG A 240 6.09 -21.03 -6.93
C ARG A 240 6.69 -19.99 -7.88
N GLU A 241 7.11 -20.45 -9.06
CA GLU A 241 7.58 -19.62 -10.17
C GLU A 241 6.46 -18.72 -10.72
N ASP A 242 5.23 -19.23 -10.80
CA ASP A 242 4.06 -18.43 -11.21
C ASP A 242 3.76 -17.32 -10.20
N ILE A 243 3.81 -17.61 -8.89
CA ILE A 243 3.56 -16.59 -7.86
C ILE A 243 4.64 -15.50 -7.88
N SER A 244 5.91 -15.87 -8.06
CA SER A 244 6.99 -14.88 -8.20
C SER A 244 6.80 -14.01 -9.45
N THR A 245 6.47 -14.64 -10.59
CA THR A 245 6.23 -13.93 -11.85
C THR A 245 5.04 -12.97 -11.73
N LYS A 246 4.00 -13.35 -10.98
CA LYS A 246 2.84 -12.48 -10.74
C LYS A 246 3.13 -11.34 -9.78
N LEU A 247 3.99 -11.55 -8.77
CA LEU A 247 4.49 -10.46 -7.94
C LEU A 247 5.27 -9.46 -8.79
N ASP A 248 6.16 -9.93 -9.66
CA ASP A 248 6.94 -9.09 -10.56
C ASP A 248 6.03 -8.31 -11.52
N LEU A 249 4.97 -8.95 -12.03
CA LEU A 249 3.95 -8.29 -12.84
C LEU A 249 3.19 -7.22 -12.05
N LEU A 250 2.80 -7.47 -10.79
CA LEU A 250 2.15 -6.48 -9.93
C LEU A 250 3.08 -5.28 -9.70
N VAL A 251 4.35 -5.54 -9.42
CA VAL A 251 5.35 -4.51 -9.22
C VAL A 251 5.49 -3.65 -10.47
N GLN A 252 5.66 -4.29 -11.64
CA GLN A 252 5.81 -3.60 -12.92
C GLN A 252 4.56 -2.76 -13.30
N MET A 253 3.37 -3.29 -13.04
CA MET A 253 2.12 -2.68 -13.50
C MET A 253 1.54 -1.65 -12.53
N GLU A 254 1.82 -1.77 -11.22
CA GLU A 254 1.22 -0.89 -10.22
C GLU A 254 2.23 -0.14 -9.35
N VAL A 255 3.25 -0.83 -8.81
CA VAL A 255 4.24 -0.20 -7.92
C VAL A 255 5.14 0.76 -8.69
N THR A 256 5.74 0.33 -9.81
CA THR A 256 6.62 1.17 -10.62
C THR A 256 5.91 2.43 -11.11
N PRO A 257 4.68 2.38 -11.66
CA PRO A 257 3.95 3.59 -12.07
C PRO A 257 3.59 4.51 -10.90
N LEU A 258 3.27 3.97 -9.71
CA LEU A 258 3.02 4.79 -8.53
C LEU A 258 4.28 5.60 -8.16
N PHE A 259 5.43 4.96 -8.00
CA PHE A 259 6.66 5.67 -7.62
C PHE A 259 7.15 6.63 -8.70
N THR A 260 6.98 6.26 -9.97
CA THR A 260 7.22 7.19 -11.09
C THR A 260 6.34 8.44 -10.98
N TYR A 261 5.07 8.28 -10.58
CA TYR A 261 4.16 9.40 -10.40
C TYR A 261 4.49 10.24 -9.15
N LEU A 262 4.82 9.60 -8.02
CA LEU A 262 5.22 10.29 -6.79
C LEU A 262 6.53 11.08 -6.97
N ALA A 263 7.43 10.62 -7.84
CA ALA A 263 8.66 11.33 -8.20
C ALA A 263 8.42 12.54 -9.14
N SER A 264 7.21 12.73 -9.66
CA SER A 264 6.89 13.82 -10.58
C SER A 264 6.81 15.20 -9.88
N HIS A 265 6.95 16.26 -10.68
CA HIS A 265 6.83 17.67 -10.24
C HIS A 265 5.44 18.07 -9.70
N THR A 266 4.48 17.16 -9.72
CA THR A 266 3.17 17.34 -9.08
C THR A 266 3.31 17.42 -7.57
N PHE A 267 4.33 16.77 -7.01
CA PHE A 267 4.57 16.65 -5.58
C PHE A 267 5.82 17.42 -5.14
N ASN A 268 5.86 17.76 -3.84
CA ASN A 268 7.08 18.22 -3.17
C ASN A 268 7.33 17.31 -1.95
N LEU A 269 7.29 15.99 -2.19
CA LEU A 269 7.50 15.02 -1.14
C LEU A 269 8.94 15.13 -0.63
N THR A 270 9.08 15.25 0.69
CA THR A 270 10.35 15.27 1.41
C THR A 270 10.57 13.95 2.16
N SER A 271 9.49 13.23 2.54
CA SER A 271 9.57 12.00 3.33
C SER A 271 8.52 10.98 2.91
N ILE A 272 8.93 9.72 2.74
CA ILE A 272 8.05 8.57 2.53
C ILE A 272 8.32 7.56 3.64
N THR A 273 7.27 7.18 4.38
CA THR A 273 7.32 6.16 5.42
C THR A 273 6.71 4.86 4.92
N ILE A 274 7.42 3.74 5.07
CA ILE A 274 7.02 2.42 4.58
C ILE A 274 7.20 1.37 5.69
N PRO A 275 6.24 0.46 5.91
CA PRO A 275 6.41 -0.67 6.78
C PRO A 275 7.23 -1.75 6.10
N LEU A 276 8.14 -2.35 6.86
CA LEU A 276 8.85 -3.56 6.51
C LEU A 276 8.73 -4.51 7.70
N TYR A 277 8.69 -5.81 7.43
CA TYR A 277 8.37 -6.78 8.47
C TYR A 277 9.47 -7.82 8.63
N PHE A 278 9.63 -8.32 9.85
CA PHE A 278 10.39 -9.53 10.16
C PHE A 278 9.47 -10.63 10.70
N ILE A 279 9.91 -11.88 10.54
CA ILE A 279 9.20 -13.07 10.98
C ILE A 279 9.86 -13.67 12.21
N SER A 280 9.19 -14.63 12.84
CA SER A 280 9.80 -15.41 13.92
C SER A 280 10.94 -16.28 13.42
N ARG A 281 11.86 -16.61 14.32
CA ARG A 281 13.02 -17.48 14.05
C ARG A 281 12.58 -18.87 13.58
N GLU A 282 11.54 -19.42 14.19
CA GLU A 282 10.98 -20.73 13.83
C GLU A 282 10.43 -20.70 12.41
N SER A 283 9.66 -19.67 12.06
CA SER A 283 9.10 -19.49 10.72
C SER A 283 10.19 -19.32 9.67
N HIS A 284 11.22 -18.53 9.98
CA HIS A 284 12.37 -18.37 9.10
C HIS A 284 13.08 -19.71 8.85
N HIS A 285 13.41 -20.45 9.91
CA HIS A 285 14.06 -21.76 9.82
C HIS A 285 13.24 -22.78 9.03
N HIS A 286 11.93 -22.85 9.29
CA HIS A 286 11.05 -23.75 8.57
C HIS A 286 10.99 -23.40 7.08
N ARG A 287 10.91 -22.11 6.74
CA ARG A 287 10.87 -21.64 5.34
C ARG A 287 12.19 -21.84 4.61
N SER A 288 13.33 -21.64 5.27
CA SER A 288 14.64 -21.86 4.64
C SER A 288 14.85 -23.34 4.23
N ILE A 289 14.30 -24.28 5.00
CA ILE A 289 14.33 -25.71 4.69
C ILE A 289 13.30 -26.08 3.62
N THR A 290 12.05 -25.64 3.79
CA THR A 290 10.93 -26.08 2.93
C THR A 290 10.83 -25.31 1.60
N ARG A 291 11.41 -24.11 1.54
CA ARG A 291 11.30 -23.15 0.45
C ARG A 291 12.63 -22.40 0.23
N PRO A 292 13.71 -23.10 -0.20
CA PRO A 292 14.99 -22.43 -0.49
C PRO A 292 14.80 -21.34 -1.56
N GLY A 293 15.37 -20.17 -1.32
CA GLY A 293 15.20 -18.97 -2.18
C GLY A 293 13.94 -18.14 -1.91
N TYR A 294 13.00 -18.63 -1.09
CA TYR A 294 11.76 -17.94 -0.73
C TYR A 294 11.55 -17.93 0.80
N THR A 295 12.62 -17.57 1.52
CA THR A 295 12.67 -17.49 2.98
C THR A 295 11.65 -16.49 3.53
N LEU A 296 11.44 -15.38 2.82
CA LEU A 296 10.48 -14.34 3.21
C LEU A 296 9.06 -14.62 2.69
N PRO A 297 8.01 -14.35 3.49
CA PRO A 297 6.62 -14.31 3.05
C PRO A 297 6.38 -13.37 1.87
N LEU A 298 5.37 -13.70 1.07
CA LEU A 298 5.02 -12.96 -0.14
C LEU A 298 4.75 -11.47 0.12
N LYS A 299 3.98 -11.12 1.15
CA LYS A 299 3.71 -9.73 1.52
C LYS A 299 4.99 -8.99 1.96
N ILE A 300 5.93 -9.68 2.62
CA ILE A 300 7.23 -9.08 2.96
C ILE A 300 8.06 -8.85 1.70
N ARG A 301 8.07 -9.81 0.76
CA ARG A 301 8.74 -9.65 -0.55
C ARG A 301 8.13 -8.48 -1.35
N TYR A 302 6.82 -8.27 -1.28
CA TYR A 302 6.19 -7.09 -1.85
C TYR A 302 6.72 -5.79 -1.21
N TRP A 303 6.74 -5.71 0.12
CA TRP A 303 7.25 -4.52 0.81
C TRP A 303 8.73 -4.28 0.56
N VAL A 304 9.53 -5.34 0.38
CA VAL A 304 10.91 -5.23 -0.13
C VAL A 304 10.93 -4.50 -1.46
N GLN A 305 10.08 -4.87 -2.43
CA GLN A 305 10.02 -4.20 -3.73
C GLN A 305 9.54 -2.75 -3.63
N VAL A 306 8.58 -2.45 -2.75
CA VAL A 306 8.15 -1.07 -2.47
C VAL A 306 9.30 -0.23 -1.89
N CYS A 307 10.03 -0.77 -0.91
CA CYS A 307 11.22 -0.12 -0.35
C CYS A 307 12.29 0.13 -1.40
N VAL A 308 12.55 -0.84 -2.29
CA VAL A 308 13.50 -0.69 -3.41
C VAL A 308 13.12 0.51 -4.27
N HIS A 309 11.86 0.63 -4.69
CA HIS A 309 11.40 1.77 -5.51
C HIS A 309 11.46 3.10 -4.76
N ALA A 310 11.14 3.12 -3.46
CA ALA A 310 11.25 4.33 -2.65
C ALA A 310 12.71 4.80 -2.55
N LEU A 311 13.65 3.88 -2.36
CA LEU A 311 15.08 4.19 -2.32
C LEU A 311 15.60 4.62 -3.70
N GLU A 312 15.09 4.06 -4.80
CA GLU A 312 15.41 4.55 -6.15
C GLU A 312 14.98 6.01 -6.35
N VAL A 313 13.76 6.34 -5.93
CA VAL A 313 13.28 7.73 -5.96
C VAL A 313 14.12 8.63 -5.06
N LEU A 314 14.54 8.15 -3.89
CA LEU A 314 15.45 8.88 -3.01
C LEU A 314 16.81 9.10 -3.70
N MET A 315 17.37 8.10 -4.38
CA MET A 315 18.67 8.22 -5.05
C MET A 315 18.63 9.10 -6.31
N ASP A 316 17.44 9.33 -6.88
CA ASP A 316 17.29 10.21 -8.04
C ASP A 316 17.63 11.67 -7.67
N ALA A 317 18.57 12.25 -8.41
CA ALA A 317 19.00 13.64 -8.23
C ALA A 317 17.92 14.65 -8.63
N THR A 318 16.94 14.23 -9.44
CA THR A 318 15.84 15.09 -9.89
C THR A 318 14.66 15.13 -8.92
N CYS A 319 14.61 14.22 -7.95
CA CYS A 319 13.55 14.14 -6.97
C CYS A 319 13.80 15.05 -5.74
N THR A 320 12.72 15.60 -5.19
CA THR A 320 12.71 16.42 -3.96
C THR A 320 12.77 15.61 -2.67
N LEU A 321 12.80 14.28 -2.78
CA LEU A 321 12.75 13.40 -1.62
C LEU A 321 14.06 13.51 -0.83
N ASP A 322 13.93 13.84 0.46
CA ASP A 322 15.07 14.01 1.37
C ASP A 322 15.35 12.73 2.17
N GLU A 323 14.28 12.00 2.53
CA GLU A 323 14.38 10.79 3.34
C GLU A 323 13.35 9.72 3.00
N VAL A 324 13.74 8.46 3.24
CA VAL A 324 12.84 7.30 3.28
C VAL A 324 12.92 6.69 4.66
N VAL A 325 11.78 6.60 5.35
CA VAL A 325 11.67 6.04 6.69
C VAL A 325 11.10 4.62 6.59
N VAL A 326 11.90 3.63 6.96
CA VAL A 326 11.46 2.24 7.03
C VAL A 326 11.13 1.90 8.48
N ARG A 327 9.86 1.56 8.73
CA ARG A 327 9.39 1.06 10.02
C ARG A 327 9.50 -0.45 10.00
N TYR A 328 10.50 -0.99 10.70
CA TYR A 328 10.77 -2.42 10.78
C TYR A 328 10.02 -3.04 11.96
N LEU A 329 8.97 -3.78 11.64
CA LEU A 329 7.94 -4.23 12.57
C LEU A 329 7.89 -5.76 12.64
N PRO A 330 7.49 -6.34 13.78
CA PRO A 330 7.16 -7.76 13.84
C PRO A 330 5.91 -8.03 12.98
N TRP A 331 5.95 -9.09 12.17
CA TRP A 331 4.82 -9.50 11.35
C TRP A 331 3.62 -9.94 12.19
N ASP A 332 3.88 -10.64 13.30
CA ASP A 332 2.87 -11.15 14.22
C ASP A 332 3.45 -11.27 15.65
N ILE A 333 2.61 -11.72 16.58
CA ILE A 333 2.98 -11.91 17.99
C ILE A 333 4.15 -12.89 18.15
N TRP A 334 4.29 -13.89 17.26
CA TRP A 334 5.38 -14.86 17.33
C TRP A 334 6.70 -14.23 16.91
N ALA A 335 6.69 -13.38 15.89
CA ALA A 335 7.84 -12.56 15.51
C ALA A 335 8.27 -11.65 16.66
N SER A 336 7.33 -11.15 17.46
CA SER A 336 7.62 -10.38 18.67
C SER A 336 8.25 -11.21 19.80
N MET A 337 7.79 -12.45 19.99
CA MET A 337 8.26 -13.33 21.06
C MET A 337 9.63 -13.97 20.76
N GLY A 338 9.88 -14.32 19.50
CA GLY A 338 11.09 -14.99 19.05
C GLY A 338 11.54 -14.44 17.71
N PRO A 339 12.02 -13.18 17.65
CA PRO A 339 12.38 -12.57 16.38
C PRO A 339 13.52 -13.34 15.71
N ALA A 340 13.42 -13.48 14.39
CA ALA A 340 14.53 -13.97 13.57
C ALA A 340 15.74 -13.02 13.68
N ASP A 341 15.48 -11.72 13.84
CA ASP A 341 16.49 -10.67 13.88
C ASP A 341 16.80 -10.22 15.31
N ASP A 342 18.08 -9.97 15.60
CA ASP A 342 18.46 -9.26 16.81
C ASP A 342 18.39 -7.75 16.57
N LEU A 343 17.23 -7.16 16.87
CA LEU A 343 16.98 -5.74 16.65
C LEU A 343 17.99 -4.84 17.40
N SER A 344 18.47 -5.25 18.56
CA SER A 344 19.47 -4.48 19.31
C SER A 344 20.81 -4.49 18.57
N ARG A 345 21.21 -5.65 18.04
CA ARG A 345 22.42 -5.77 17.22
C ARG A 345 22.29 -5.00 15.91
N VAL A 346 21.15 -5.10 15.20
CA VAL A 346 20.88 -4.33 13.97
C VAL A 346 20.91 -2.82 14.24
N ALA A 347 20.36 -2.36 15.35
CA ALA A 347 20.41 -0.94 15.72
C ALA A 347 21.84 -0.43 15.95
N ASN A 348 22.73 -1.28 16.47
CA ASN A 348 24.11 -0.92 16.77
C ASN A 348 25.07 -1.07 15.58
N MET A 349 24.92 -2.16 14.82
CA MET A 349 25.83 -2.53 13.72
C MET A 349 25.38 -2.01 12.36
N GLY A 350 24.11 -1.60 12.23
CA GLY A 350 23.58 -1.08 10.99
C GLY A 350 22.84 -2.12 10.15
N VAL A 351 22.10 -1.59 9.16
CA VAL A 351 21.33 -2.36 8.18
C VAL A 351 22.09 -2.65 6.89
N TRP A 352 23.37 -2.30 6.79
CA TRP A 352 24.17 -2.49 5.57
C TRP A 352 24.82 -3.87 5.50
N PHE A 353 25.07 -4.50 6.65
CA PHE A 353 25.72 -5.82 6.75
C PHE A 353 27.09 -5.86 6.04
N ASP A 354 27.90 -4.80 6.19
CA ASP A 354 29.20 -4.65 5.52
C ASP A 354 30.34 -5.47 6.15
N ASP A 355 30.12 -6.11 7.30
CA ASP A 355 31.17 -6.81 8.04
C ASP A 355 31.36 -8.25 7.51
N ASP A 356 32.59 -8.59 7.10
CA ASP A 356 33.03 -9.92 6.61
C ASP A 356 32.93 -11.08 7.63
N MET A 357 32.27 -10.85 8.78
CA MET A 357 31.97 -11.87 9.82
C MET A 357 30.58 -12.47 9.57
N ASP A 358 30.26 -12.79 8.31
CA ASP A 358 28.92 -13.18 7.86
C ASP A 358 28.38 -14.45 8.53
N ASP A 359 29.25 -15.34 9.04
CA ASP A 359 28.84 -16.59 9.70
C ASP A 359 28.07 -16.36 11.01
N GLU A 360 28.30 -15.25 11.74
CA GLU A 360 27.60 -14.94 13.00
C GLU A 360 26.26 -14.21 12.79
N ARG A 361 25.98 -13.79 11.55
CA ARG A 361 24.80 -13.01 11.15
C ARG A 361 23.97 -13.69 10.06
N GLU A 362 24.19 -14.99 9.85
CA GLU A 362 23.44 -15.80 8.90
C GLU A 362 21.95 -15.79 9.29
N GLY A 363 21.08 -15.36 8.36
CA GLY A 363 19.64 -15.24 8.59
C GLY A 363 19.18 -13.96 9.32
N GLU A 364 20.09 -13.06 9.70
CA GLU A 364 19.73 -11.75 10.26
C GLU A 364 19.52 -10.71 9.16
N GLY A 365 18.42 -9.97 9.28
CA GLY A 365 18.07 -8.83 8.44
C GLY A 365 17.71 -9.22 7.01
N GLU A 366 17.15 -10.42 6.82
CA GLU A 366 16.81 -10.98 5.50
C GLU A 366 15.99 -10.02 4.63
N ALA A 367 15.07 -9.26 5.22
CA ALA A 367 14.30 -8.25 4.50
C ALA A 367 15.20 -7.12 3.95
N PHE A 368 16.13 -6.60 4.74
CA PHE A 368 17.11 -5.60 4.28
C PHE A 368 18.11 -6.19 3.28
N ARG A 369 18.59 -7.43 3.52
CA ARG A 369 19.47 -8.13 2.57
C ARG A 369 18.79 -8.31 1.21
N ALA A 370 17.49 -8.63 1.19
CA ALA A 370 16.70 -8.73 -0.02
C ALA A 370 16.57 -7.37 -0.74
N ILE A 371 16.37 -6.26 -0.02
CA ILE A 371 16.39 -4.91 -0.59
C ILE A 371 17.73 -4.63 -1.27
N TRP A 372 18.85 -4.92 -0.60
CA TRP A 372 20.19 -4.70 -1.15
C TRP A 372 20.48 -5.61 -2.34
N SER A 373 20.00 -6.86 -2.33
CA SER A 373 20.12 -7.76 -3.48
C SER A 373 19.39 -7.20 -4.69
N ALA A 374 18.13 -6.78 -4.54
CA ALA A 374 17.33 -6.21 -5.61
C ALA A 374 17.96 -4.93 -6.18
N LEU A 375 18.50 -4.05 -5.33
CA LEU A 375 19.22 -2.86 -5.78
C LEU A 375 20.53 -3.21 -6.52
N ARG A 376 21.26 -4.24 -6.08
CA ARG A 376 22.47 -4.72 -6.78
C ARG A 376 22.15 -5.30 -8.16
N GLU A 377 21.05 -6.04 -8.28
CA GLU A 377 20.57 -6.57 -9.57
C GLU A 377 20.25 -5.45 -10.57
N LYS A 378 19.78 -4.30 -10.07
CA LYS A 378 19.56 -3.08 -10.86
C LYS A 378 20.83 -2.26 -11.13
N GLY A 379 21.99 -2.72 -10.66
CA GLY A 379 23.30 -2.13 -10.93
C GLY A 379 23.84 -1.18 -9.86
N TYR A 380 23.12 -0.97 -8.76
CA TYR A 380 23.60 -0.17 -7.63
C TYR A 380 24.69 -0.94 -6.85
N ARG A 381 25.67 -0.23 -6.27
CA ARG A 381 26.79 -0.83 -5.53
C ARG A 381 27.09 -0.08 -4.24
N GLY A 382 27.63 -0.79 -3.25
CA GLY A 382 27.96 -0.25 -1.93
C GLY A 382 26.72 0.31 -1.23
N ARG A 383 26.89 1.42 -0.50
CA ARG A 383 25.82 2.14 0.19
C ARG A 383 25.08 3.16 -0.68
N MET A 384 25.44 3.25 -1.97
CA MET A 384 24.66 4.00 -2.97
C MET A 384 24.54 5.50 -2.68
N GLY A 385 25.49 6.06 -1.92
CA GLY A 385 25.46 7.45 -1.47
C GLY A 385 24.35 7.73 -0.43
N LEU A 386 23.91 6.70 0.30
CA LEU A 386 22.89 6.80 1.34
C LEU A 386 23.51 6.59 2.73
N LYS A 387 23.06 7.42 3.68
CA LYS A 387 23.29 7.23 5.11
C LYS A 387 22.02 6.69 5.76
N ALA A 388 22.17 5.79 6.73
CA ALA A 388 21.07 5.23 7.50
C ALA A 388 21.21 5.63 8.97
N LYS A 389 20.15 6.21 9.53
CA LYS A 389 20.02 6.45 10.98
C LYS A 389 19.00 5.47 11.54
N ILE A 390 19.41 4.68 12.53
CA ILE A 390 18.57 3.64 13.11
C ILE A 390 18.20 4.04 14.53
N LYS A 391 16.92 3.93 14.86
CA LYS A 391 16.38 4.16 16.20
C LYS A 391 15.65 2.90 16.64
N TYR A 392 16.11 2.33 17.75
CA TYR A 392 15.42 1.23 18.41
C TYR A 392 14.25 1.77 19.22
N ILE A 393 13.06 1.21 19.00
CA ILE A 393 11.82 1.58 19.68
C ILE A 393 11.39 0.37 20.49
N LYS A 394 11.55 0.49 21.81
CA LYS A 394 11.13 -0.56 22.73
C LYS A 394 9.62 -0.55 22.86
N TRP A 395 9.02 -1.73 22.86
CA TRP A 395 7.59 -1.88 23.15
C TRP A 395 7.28 -1.41 24.57
N ASP A 396 6.25 -0.57 24.70
CA ASP A 396 5.79 0.00 25.96
C ASP A 396 4.87 -0.96 26.75
N GLY A 397 4.53 -2.11 26.17
CA GLY A 397 3.64 -3.11 26.75
C GLY A 397 2.16 -2.79 26.58
N ASN A 398 1.82 -1.77 25.79
CA ASN A 398 0.44 -1.43 25.51
C ASN A 398 -0.11 -2.35 24.40
N VAL A 399 -1.00 -3.28 24.79
CA VAL A 399 -1.64 -4.22 23.86
C VAL A 399 -2.75 -3.54 23.04
N ASP A 400 -3.34 -2.45 23.56
CA ASP A 400 -4.44 -1.74 22.90
C ASP A 400 -3.98 -1.00 21.63
N ALA A 401 -2.67 -0.78 21.47
CA ALA A 401 -2.10 -0.16 20.28
C ALA A 401 -2.08 -1.08 19.05
N PHE A 402 -2.54 -2.35 19.17
CA PHE A 402 -2.44 -3.40 18.15
C PHE A 402 -1.01 -3.65 17.61
N ARG A 403 0.00 -3.05 18.25
CA ARG A 403 1.42 -3.20 17.97
C ARG A 403 2.01 -4.00 19.11
N VAL A 404 2.57 -5.17 18.78
CA VAL A 404 3.14 -6.09 19.77
C VAL A 404 4.60 -6.28 19.42
N GLY A 405 5.51 -5.95 20.34
CA GLY A 405 6.95 -6.21 20.16
C GLY A 405 7.78 -4.98 19.81
N ASP A 406 9.10 -5.13 19.95
CA ASP A 406 10.06 -4.07 19.67
C ASP A 406 10.17 -3.80 18.16
N GLU A 407 10.52 -2.57 17.81
CA GLU A 407 10.57 -2.09 16.43
C GLU A 407 11.88 -1.36 16.14
N LEU A 408 12.23 -1.21 14.86
CA LEU A 408 13.27 -0.29 14.40
C LEU A 408 12.68 0.76 13.47
N GLU A 409 13.07 2.02 13.68
CA GLU A 409 12.86 3.09 12.73
C GLU A 409 14.18 3.35 12.03
N VAL A 410 14.23 3.11 10.72
CA VAL A 410 15.44 3.26 9.89
C VAL A 410 15.21 4.40 8.91
N VAL A 411 15.93 5.50 9.07
CA VAL A 411 15.83 6.67 8.20
C VAL A 411 16.99 6.67 7.21
N PHE A 412 16.69 6.45 5.94
CA PHE A 412 17.63 6.60 4.84
C PHE A 412 17.59 8.02 4.31
N SER A 413 18.75 8.62 4.07
CA SER A 413 18.90 9.95 3.47
C SER A 413 20.16 10.01 2.61
N LYS A 414 20.26 11.01 1.73
CA LYS A 414 21.47 11.23 0.92
C LYS A 414 22.68 11.56 1.81
N GLU A 415 23.85 11.01 1.47
CA GLU A 415 25.14 11.46 2.01
C GLU A 415 25.42 12.88 1.50
N ASP A 416 25.93 13.74 2.39
CA ASP A 416 26.20 15.16 2.09
C ASP A 416 27.47 15.37 1.27
#